data_AF-A0A4S3MR79-F1
#
_entry.id   AF-A0A4S3MR79-F1
#
_cell.length_a   1.000
_cell.length_b   1.000
_cell.length_c   1.000
_cell.angle_alpha   90.00
_cell.angle_beta   90.00
_cell.angle_gamma   90.00
#
_symmetry.space_group_name_H-M   'P 1'
#
loop_
_entity.id
_entity.type
_entity.pdbx_description
1 polymer ?
#
loop_
_entity_poly.entity_id
_entity_poly.type
_entity_poly.pdbx_seq_one_letter_code
_entity_poly.pdbx_strand_id
1 'polypeptide(L)'
;MLSRTADNLFWIARYMERAETAARLLEVGSRISLIPSVHGYRSEWDSLLQATGTAEGFARKYGEAVQRNIESYLFFDHDNPSSVAACIVRARENGRIVRTALTTQVWDALNTAFQELRQLERMPRSELDLSRLTEWTMRHAAMVRGAIDATLLRNDGFNFLNLGYYLERGDSTARLMDVKYYVLLPRVDFVGSGLDNYQWATLLRAMSAHRAFHWAYGGEVTAGKIADFLILNPQCPRSLITCVAGMNNHLGRLAKAYRRTTEAQDRAAALQAALESVTVDQIFDEGLHEFLSRFIREAADLGRTIHECYLSGDVR
;
A
#
# COMPACT_ATOMS: atom_id res chain seq x y z
N MET A 1 23.82 0.84 -12.59
CA MET A 1 23.36 2.19 -12.16
C MET A 1 24.02 2.55 -10.82
N LEU A 2 24.14 3.85 -10.47
CA LEU A 2 24.62 4.26 -9.14
C LEU A 2 23.59 3.89 -8.06
N SER A 3 24.05 3.39 -6.91
CA SER A 3 23.18 2.94 -5.79
C SER A 3 22.20 4.03 -5.35
N ARG A 4 22.64 5.29 -5.27
CA ARG A 4 21.77 6.44 -4.95
C ARG A 4 20.65 6.64 -5.96
N THR A 5 20.90 6.41 -7.26
CA THR A 5 19.85 6.50 -8.29
C THR A 5 18.84 5.38 -8.11
N ALA A 6 19.31 4.16 -7.83
CA ALA A 6 18.46 3.01 -7.51
C ALA A 6 17.55 3.29 -6.31
N ASP A 7 18.13 3.82 -5.23
CA ASP A 7 17.42 4.12 -3.98
C ASP A 7 16.30 5.14 -4.20
N ASN A 8 16.60 6.23 -4.91
CA ASN A 8 15.58 7.24 -5.24
C ASN A 8 14.44 6.65 -6.08
N LEU A 9 14.75 5.87 -7.12
CA LEU A 9 13.75 5.21 -7.96
C LEU A 9 12.88 4.23 -7.16
N PHE A 10 13.51 3.40 -6.33
CA PHE A 10 12.82 2.47 -5.44
C PHE A 10 11.83 3.21 -4.52
N TRP A 11 12.28 4.31 -3.90
CA TRP A 11 11.43 5.08 -3.00
C TRP A 11 10.35 5.92 -3.68
N ILE A 12 10.54 6.40 -4.93
CA ILE A 12 9.46 7.05 -5.70
C ILE A 12 8.23 6.15 -5.75
N ALA A 13 8.42 4.88 -6.15
CA ALA A 13 7.33 3.92 -6.27
C ALA A 13 6.65 3.64 -4.92
N ARG A 14 7.45 3.47 -3.86
CA ARG A 14 6.92 3.26 -2.50
C ARG A 14 6.09 4.45 -2.01
N TYR A 15 6.57 5.68 -2.20
CA TYR A 15 5.81 6.86 -1.81
C TYR A 15 4.50 6.99 -2.60
N MET A 16 4.49 6.65 -3.90
CA MET A 16 3.25 6.68 -4.68
C MET A 16 2.22 5.65 -4.19
N GLU A 17 2.63 4.41 -3.89
CA GLU A 17 1.71 3.40 -3.30
C GLU A 17 1.27 3.77 -1.88
N ARG A 18 2.14 4.40 -1.09
CA ARG A 18 1.80 4.87 0.25
C ARG A 18 0.78 5.99 0.22
N ALA A 19 0.93 6.95 -0.69
CA ALA A 19 -0.06 7.99 -0.92
C ALA A 19 -1.42 7.38 -1.32
N GLU A 20 -1.42 6.41 -2.24
CA GLU A 20 -2.61 5.67 -2.63
C GLU A 20 -3.26 4.98 -1.42
N THR A 21 -2.46 4.33 -0.58
CA THR A 21 -2.92 3.62 0.63
C THR A 21 -3.57 4.59 1.62
N ALA A 22 -2.94 5.74 1.89
CA ALA A 22 -3.49 6.78 2.77
C ALA A 22 -4.85 7.29 2.27
N ALA A 23 -5.00 7.53 0.96
CA ALA A 23 -6.27 7.92 0.36
C ALA A 23 -7.34 6.82 0.49
N ARG A 24 -6.97 5.55 0.28
CA ARG A 24 -7.91 4.42 0.45
C ARG A 24 -8.38 4.26 1.89
N LEU A 25 -7.49 4.46 2.87
CA LEU A 25 -7.84 4.43 4.30
C LEU A 25 -8.85 5.51 4.67
N LEU A 26 -8.68 6.71 4.12
CA LEU A 26 -9.64 7.79 4.28
C LEU A 26 -11.02 7.41 3.73
N GLU A 27 -11.07 6.78 2.54
CA GLU A 27 -12.33 6.29 1.98
C GLU A 27 -12.97 5.20 2.85
N VAL A 28 -12.19 4.26 3.36
CA VAL A 28 -12.67 3.23 4.30
C VAL A 28 -13.28 3.89 5.53
N GLY A 29 -12.54 4.79 6.19
CA GLY A 29 -12.98 5.42 7.42
C GLY A 29 -14.24 6.26 7.23
N SER A 30 -14.34 7.01 6.13
CA SER A 30 -15.54 7.77 5.80
C SER A 30 -16.76 6.89 5.55
N ARG A 31 -16.59 5.74 4.88
CA ARG A 31 -17.69 4.79 4.67
C ARG A 31 -18.11 4.12 5.98
N ILE A 32 -17.15 3.75 6.82
CA ILE A 32 -17.43 3.12 8.11
C ILE A 32 -18.11 4.13 9.06
N SER A 33 -17.72 5.40 9.04
CA SER A 33 -18.34 6.44 9.87
C SER A 33 -19.78 6.78 9.46
N LEU A 34 -20.32 6.21 8.38
CA LEU A 34 -21.74 6.33 8.02
C LEU A 34 -22.58 5.18 8.60
N ILE A 35 -21.95 4.14 9.15
CA ILE A 35 -22.64 3.00 9.73
C ILE A 35 -23.05 3.34 11.17
N PRO A 36 -24.31 3.09 11.57
CA PRO A 36 -24.71 3.20 12.97
C PRO A 36 -23.88 2.24 13.85
N SER A 37 -23.03 2.79 14.70
CA SER A 37 -22.21 2.02 15.64
C SER A 37 -22.85 1.99 17.02
N VAL A 38 -22.98 0.79 17.61
CA VAL A 38 -23.45 0.60 19.00
C VAL A 38 -22.45 1.17 20.03
N HIS A 39 -21.18 1.36 19.61
CA HIS A 39 -20.08 1.85 20.46
C HIS A 39 -19.61 3.27 20.10
N GLY A 40 -20.29 3.94 19.16
CA GLY A 40 -19.99 5.31 18.72
C GLY A 40 -18.85 5.41 17.71
N TYR A 41 -18.90 6.44 16.85
CA TYR A 41 -18.02 6.72 15.70
C TYR A 41 -16.51 6.91 16.01
N ARG A 42 -16.11 6.82 17.28
CA ARG A 42 -14.74 7.09 17.74
C ARG A 42 -13.83 5.86 17.64
N SER A 43 -14.41 4.66 17.70
CA SER A 43 -13.67 3.40 17.72
C SER A 43 -13.07 3.04 16.36
N GLU A 44 -13.71 3.45 15.26
CA GLU A 44 -13.37 2.95 13.93
C GLU A 44 -12.17 3.67 13.31
N TRP A 45 -12.04 4.98 13.57
CA TRP A 45 -10.91 5.77 13.09
C TRP A 45 -9.61 5.47 13.84
N ASP A 46 -9.67 5.27 15.17
CA ASP A 46 -8.51 4.86 15.94
C ASP A 46 -7.97 3.52 15.42
N SER A 47 -8.86 2.57 15.18
CA SER A 47 -8.52 1.26 14.63
C SER A 47 -7.87 1.33 13.23
N LEU A 48 -8.28 2.27 12.37
CA LEU A 48 -7.58 2.53 11.09
C LEU A 48 -6.18 3.10 11.30
N LEU A 49 -6.00 4.00 12.27
CA LEU A 49 -4.70 4.54 12.62
C LEU A 49 -3.78 3.45 13.23
N GLN A 50 -4.34 2.52 14.01
CA GLN A 50 -3.61 1.39 14.57
C GLN A 50 -3.12 0.43 13.49
N ALA A 51 -4.01 -0.03 12.59
CA ALA A 51 -3.66 -0.95 11.51
C ALA A 51 -2.57 -0.42 10.58
N THR A 52 -2.46 0.91 10.49
CA THR A 52 -1.48 1.59 9.63
C THR A 52 -0.21 1.99 10.36
N GLY A 53 -0.14 1.74 11.68
CA GLY A 53 0.99 2.11 12.52
C GLY A 53 1.16 3.62 12.71
N THR A 54 0.10 4.41 12.51
CA THR A 54 0.16 5.88 12.57
C THR A 54 -0.54 6.47 13.80
N ALA A 55 -1.17 5.64 14.63
CA ALA A 55 -1.92 6.07 15.82
C ALA A 55 -1.08 6.88 16.82
N GLU A 56 0.14 6.45 17.15
CA GLU A 56 0.98 7.17 18.12
C GLU A 56 1.40 8.55 17.60
N GLY A 57 1.69 8.67 16.30
CA GLY A 57 2.00 9.94 15.66
C GLY A 57 0.80 10.89 15.64
N PHE A 58 -0.39 10.35 15.34
CA PHE A 58 -1.63 11.10 15.36
C PHE A 58 -1.95 11.61 16.77
N ALA A 59 -1.98 10.73 17.76
CA ALA A 59 -2.34 11.06 19.14
C ALA A 59 -1.45 12.15 19.72
N ARG A 60 -0.14 12.10 19.45
CA ARG A 60 0.82 13.13 19.90
C ARG A 60 0.55 14.51 19.33
N LYS A 61 0.03 14.62 18.10
CA LYS A 61 -0.13 15.90 17.40
C LYS A 61 -1.56 16.45 17.43
N TYR A 62 -2.57 15.58 17.32
CA TYR A 62 -3.98 15.95 17.18
C TYR A 62 -4.83 15.60 18.40
N GLY A 63 -4.34 14.76 19.32
CA GLY A 63 -5.12 14.29 20.47
C GLY A 63 -6.26 13.37 20.04
N GLU A 64 -7.50 13.80 20.25
CA GLU A 64 -8.69 12.97 19.97
C GLU A 64 -8.93 12.76 18.46
N ALA A 65 -9.35 11.53 18.13
CA ALA A 65 -9.72 11.07 16.80
C ALA A 65 -11.05 11.70 16.32
N VAL A 66 -10.96 12.93 15.83
CA VAL A 66 -12.05 13.62 15.13
C VAL A 66 -11.81 13.52 13.62
N GLN A 67 -12.87 13.25 12.83
CA GLN A 67 -12.78 13.04 11.38
C GLN A 67 -11.90 14.10 10.66
N ARG A 68 -12.15 15.39 10.91
CA ARG A 68 -11.40 16.49 10.30
C ARG A 68 -9.89 16.45 10.62
N ASN A 69 -9.53 16.01 11.82
CA ASN A 69 -8.12 15.86 12.22
C ASN A 69 -7.47 14.70 11.49
N ILE A 70 -8.19 13.59 11.32
CA ILE A 70 -7.69 12.40 10.61
C ILE A 70 -7.52 12.68 9.12
N GLU A 71 -8.49 13.35 8.50
CA GLU A 71 -8.37 13.84 7.12
C GLU A 71 -7.14 14.74 6.96
N SER A 72 -6.95 15.66 7.91
CA SER A 72 -5.77 16.53 7.91
C SER A 72 -4.47 15.73 8.07
N TYR A 73 -4.45 14.75 8.97
CA TYR A 73 -3.27 13.95 9.28
C TYR A 73 -2.87 12.98 8.16
N LEU A 74 -3.84 12.28 7.56
CA LEU A 74 -3.59 11.30 6.50
C LEU A 74 -3.41 11.95 5.13
N PHE A 75 -3.99 13.14 4.89
CA PHE A 75 -3.86 13.79 3.60
C PHE A 75 -2.82 14.91 3.58
N PHE A 76 -2.89 15.87 4.51
CA PHE A 76 -2.18 17.15 4.38
C PHE A 76 -0.98 17.31 5.31
N ASP A 77 -0.82 16.45 6.32
CA ASP A 77 0.21 16.63 7.33
C ASP A 77 1.59 16.20 6.84
N HIS A 78 2.48 17.17 6.60
CA HIS A 78 3.86 16.91 6.17
C HIS A 78 4.74 16.23 7.22
N ASP A 79 4.37 16.32 8.50
CA ASP A 79 5.10 15.65 9.58
C ASP A 79 4.74 14.16 9.66
N ASN A 80 3.60 13.77 9.08
CA ASN A 80 3.26 12.37 8.89
C ASN A 80 3.96 11.84 7.63
N PRO A 81 4.98 10.97 7.74
CA PRO A 81 5.70 10.43 6.58
C PRO A 81 4.83 9.54 5.66
N SER A 82 3.64 9.16 6.13
CA SER A 82 2.68 8.35 5.39
C SER A 82 1.51 9.17 4.85
N SER A 83 1.47 10.49 5.06
CA SER A 83 0.41 11.30 4.47
C SER A 83 0.56 11.40 2.95
N VAL A 84 -0.55 11.63 2.27
CA VAL A 84 -0.57 11.87 0.82
C VAL A 84 0.38 13.03 0.46
N ALA A 85 0.30 14.15 1.18
CA ALA A 85 1.13 15.32 0.91
C ALA A 85 2.63 15.02 1.07
N ALA A 86 3.03 14.43 2.19
CA ALA A 86 4.44 14.10 2.43
C ALA A 86 4.98 13.12 1.38
N CYS A 87 4.18 12.11 1.01
CA CYS A 87 4.56 11.12 0.01
C CYS A 87 4.73 11.74 -1.38
N ILE A 88 3.78 12.56 -1.84
CA ILE A 88 3.87 13.24 -3.15
C ILE A 88 5.09 14.18 -3.20
N VAL A 89 5.35 14.93 -2.13
CA VAL A 89 6.54 15.80 -2.04
C VAL A 89 7.82 14.96 -2.15
N ARG A 90 7.95 13.88 -1.38
CA ARG A 90 9.14 13.03 -1.40
C ARG A 90 9.33 12.29 -2.73
N ALA A 91 8.26 11.81 -3.33
CA ALA A 91 8.30 11.19 -4.66
C ALA A 91 8.80 12.18 -5.71
N ARG A 92 8.30 13.42 -5.69
CA ARG A 92 8.74 14.48 -6.61
C ARG A 92 10.20 14.87 -6.38
N GLU A 93 10.63 15.04 -5.14
CA GLU A 93 12.03 15.38 -4.83
C GLU A 93 13.00 14.28 -5.24
N ASN A 94 12.67 13.01 -4.98
CA ASN A 94 13.47 11.89 -5.48
C ASN A 94 13.54 11.91 -7.01
N GLY A 95 12.39 12.14 -7.67
CA GLY A 95 12.33 12.28 -9.13
C GLY A 95 13.20 13.43 -9.66
N ARG A 96 13.33 14.53 -8.91
CA ARG A 96 14.18 15.67 -9.27
C ARG A 96 15.66 15.30 -9.17
N ILE A 97 16.04 14.57 -8.12
CA ILE A 97 17.41 14.10 -7.90
C ILE A 97 17.84 13.15 -9.03
N VAL A 98 16.94 12.28 -9.48
CA VAL A 98 17.21 11.30 -10.55
C VAL A 98 16.58 11.68 -11.89
N ARG A 99 16.47 12.98 -12.19
CA ARG A 99 15.77 13.47 -13.38
C ARG A 99 16.23 12.84 -14.70
N THR A 100 17.51 12.48 -14.79
CA THR A 100 18.13 11.83 -15.95
C THR A 100 17.77 10.35 -16.10
N ALA A 101 17.29 9.70 -15.03
CA ALA A 101 16.81 8.32 -15.05
C ALA A 101 15.31 8.21 -15.37
N LEU A 102 14.59 9.35 -15.47
CA LEU A 102 13.16 9.41 -15.76
C LEU A 102 12.91 9.92 -17.18
N THR A 103 11.89 9.37 -17.84
CA THR A 103 11.33 10.01 -19.04
C THR A 103 10.65 11.32 -18.68
N THR A 104 10.44 12.17 -19.69
CA THR A 104 9.68 13.42 -19.51
C THR A 104 8.27 13.14 -18.99
N GLN A 105 7.60 12.10 -19.49
CA GLN A 105 6.24 11.73 -19.09
C GLN A 105 6.16 11.33 -17.61
N VAL A 106 7.13 10.55 -17.09
CA VAL A 106 7.15 10.17 -15.67
C VAL A 106 7.43 11.39 -14.79
N TRP A 107 8.38 12.24 -15.20
CA TRP A 107 8.68 13.47 -14.49
C TRP A 107 7.47 14.42 -14.45
N ASP A 108 6.80 14.62 -15.57
CA ASP A 108 5.65 15.52 -15.68
C ASP A 108 4.47 15.02 -14.85
N ALA A 109 4.23 13.70 -14.80
CA ALA A 109 3.21 13.12 -13.92
C ALA A 109 3.48 13.42 -12.43
N LEU A 110 4.72 13.22 -11.97
CA LEU A 110 5.13 13.54 -10.59
C LEU A 110 5.04 15.04 -10.30
N ASN A 111 5.52 15.88 -11.21
CA ASN A 111 5.55 17.32 -11.02
C ASN A 111 4.15 17.94 -11.06
N THR A 112 3.25 17.42 -11.91
CA THR A 112 1.85 17.84 -11.97
C THR A 112 1.13 17.49 -10.68
N ALA A 113 1.29 16.26 -10.16
CA ALA A 113 0.75 15.87 -8.86
C ALA A 113 1.22 16.83 -7.74
N PHE A 114 2.51 17.16 -7.71
CA PHE A 114 3.03 18.12 -6.73
C PHE A 114 2.42 19.52 -6.90
N GLN A 115 2.33 20.05 -8.12
CA GLN A 115 1.77 21.39 -8.36
C GLN A 115 0.28 21.48 -7.99
N GLU A 116 -0.51 20.46 -8.33
CA GLU A 116 -1.92 20.39 -7.96
C GLU A 116 -2.12 20.23 -6.45
N LEU A 117 -1.28 19.43 -5.78
CA LEU A 117 -1.29 19.34 -4.32
C LEU A 117 -1.12 20.72 -3.67
N ARG A 118 -0.17 21.53 -4.16
CA ARG A 118 0.04 22.90 -3.67
C ARG A 118 -1.17 23.80 -3.87
N GLN A 119 -2.01 23.53 -4.88
CA GLN A 119 -3.28 24.24 -5.07
C GLN A 119 -4.32 23.77 -4.06
N LEU A 120 -4.46 22.44 -3.86
CA LEU A 120 -5.35 21.88 -2.84
C LEU A 120 -5.02 22.37 -1.43
N GLU A 121 -3.73 22.51 -1.10
CA GLU A 121 -3.29 23.05 0.20
C GLU A 121 -3.71 24.51 0.46
N ARG A 122 -3.92 25.29 -0.60
CA ARG A 122 -4.35 26.69 -0.50
C ARG A 122 -5.86 26.84 -0.38
N MET A 123 -6.62 25.80 -0.70
CA MET A 123 -8.07 25.83 -0.59
C MET A 123 -8.51 25.67 0.87
N PRO A 124 -9.58 26.37 1.30
CA PRO A 124 -10.20 26.13 2.59
C PRO A 124 -10.64 24.67 2.73
N ARG A 125 -10.40 24.06 3.89
CA ARG A 125 -10.75 22.65 4.13
C ARG A 125 -12.25 22.37 3.96
N SER A 126 -13.10 23.35 4.22
CA SER A 126 -14.56 23.25 4.04
C SER A 126 -14.99 23.11 2.57
N GLU A 127 -14.13 23.43 1.61
CA GLU A 127 -14.41 23.34 0.17
C GLU A 127 -13.82 22.06 -0.47
N LEU A 128 -13.15 21.24 0.34
CA LEU A 128 -12.50 20.01 -0.11
C LEU A 128 -13.30 18.83 0.42
N ASP A 129 -14.09 18.21 -0.46
CA ASP A 129 -14.71 16.93 -0.14
C ASP A 129 -13.67 15.80 -0.21
N LEU A 130 -13.85 14.80 0.66
CA LEU A 130 -12.95 13.67 0.77
C LEU A 130 -12.91 12.85 -0.53
N SER A 131 -14.05 12.67 -1.19
CA SER A 131 -14.13 11.95 -2.47
C SER A 131 -13.21 12.58 -3.52
N ARG A 132 -13.20 13.91 -3.60
CA ARG A 132 -12.34 14.67 -4.52
C ARG A 132 -10.86 14.44 -4.20
N LEU A 133 -10.50 14.40 -2.92
CA LEU A 133 -9.12 14.17 -2.48
C LEU A 133 -8.64 12.75 -2.80
N THR A 134 -9.48 11.75 -2.55
CA THR A 134 -9.15 10.35 -2.82
C THR A 134 -9.09 10.08 -4.32
N GLU A 135 -10.06 10.54 -5.11
CA GLU A 135 -10.06 10.44 -6.57
C GLU A 135 -8.84 11.14 -7.20
N TRP A 136 -8.49 12.32 -6.68
CA TRP A 136 -7.29 13.03 -7.12
C TRP A 136 -6.03 12.18 -6.90
N THR A 137 -5.89 11.58 -5.72
CA THR A 137 -4.73 10.74 -5.38
C THR A 137 -4.68 9.51 -6.29
N MET A 138 -5.82 8.82 -6.46
CA MET A 138 -5.93 7.62 -7.30
C MET A 138 -5.56 7.90 -8.75
N ARG A 139 -6.04 9.02 -9.29
CA ARG A 139 -5.72 9.46 -10.66
C ARG A 139 -4.23 9.71 -10.83
N HIS A 140 -3.58 10.42 -9.90
CA HIS A 140 -2.13 10.69 -9.99
C HIS A 140 -1.28 9.43 -9.81
N ALA A 141 -1.65 8.53 -8.91
CA ALA A 141 -1.01 7.22 -8.78
C ALA A 141 -1.09 6.41 -10.08
N ALA A 142 -2.27 6.36 -10.70
CA ALA A 142 -2.48 5.69 -11.99
C ALA A 142 -1.70 6.34 -13.14
N MET A 143 -1.65 7.68 -13.20
CA MET A 143 -0.89 8.40 -14.23
C MET A 143 0.61 8.14 -14.12
N VAL A 144 1.18 8.20 -12.92
CA VAL A 144 2.61 7.90 -12.70
C VAL A 144 2.90 6.45 -13.09
N ARG A 145 2.07 5.50 -12.64
CA ARG A 145 2.24 4.08 -12.97
C ARG A 145 2.16 3.83 -14.48
N GLY A 146 1.16 4.42 -15.14
CA GLY A 146 0.98 4.32 -16.59
C GLY A 146 2.16 4.92 -17.37
N ALA A 147 2.67 6.08 -16.94
CA ALA A 147 3.84 6.70 -17.56
C ALA A 147 5.10 5.83 -17.43
N ILE A 148 5.31 5.22 -16.26
CA ILE A 148 6.41 4.28 -16.00
C ILE A 148 6.33 3.09 -16.95
N ASP A 149 5.17 2.44 -17.00
CA ASP A 149 4.99 1.21 -17.79
C ASP A 149 5.04 1.46 -19.30
N ALA A 150 4.57 2.62 -19.76
CA ALA A 150 4.51 2.96 -21.18
C ALA A 150 5.83 3.48 -21.76
N THR A 151 6.67 4.17 -20.97
CA THR A 151 7.78 4.97 -21.53
C THR A 151 9.18 4.58 -21.05
N LEU A 152 9.33 3.94 -19.89
CA LEU A 152 10.66 3.57 -19.40
C LEU A 152 11.20 2.32 -20.10
N LEU A 153 12.49 2.34 -20.42
CA LEU A 153 13.23 1.17 -20.86
C LEU A 153 13.19 0.10 -19.77
N ARG A 154 13.12 -1.18 -20.15
CA ARG A 154 13.07 -2.33 -19.23
C ARG A 154 14.46 -2.68 -18.67
N ASN A 155 15.13 -1.68 -18.10
CA ASN A 155 16.46 -1.75 -17.50
C ASN A 155 16.39 -1.89 -15.97
N ASP A 156 17.54 -1.75 -15.30
CA ASP A 156 17.64 -1.79 -13.84
C ASP A 156 16.75 -0.75 -13.14
N GLY A 157 16.73 0.50 -13.62
CA GLY A 157 15.84 1.55 -13.10
C GLY A 157 14.35 1.17 -13.11
N PHE A 158 13.88 0.57 -14.21
CA PHE A 158 12.50 0.05 -14.28
C PHE A 158 12.25 -1.07 -13.27
N ASN A 159 13.22 -1.96 -13.06
CA ASN A 159 13.09 -3.04 -12.08
C ASN A 159 13.06 -2.49 -10.64
N PHE A 160 13.88 -1.49 -10.29
CA PHE A 160 13.86 -0.89 -8.96
C PHE A 160 12.56 -0.15 -8.65
N LEU A 161 11.99 0.60 -9.61
CA LEU A 161 10.65 1.17 -9.45
C LEU A 161 9.62 0.08 -9.14
N ASN A 162 9.61 -0.99 -9.93
CA ASN A 162 8.63 -2.05 -9.72
C ASN A 162 8.85 -2.84 -8.42
N LEU A 163 10.10 -3.02 -7.97
CA LEU A 163 10.36 -3.58 -6.64
C LEU A 163 9.76 -2.72 -5.54
N GLY A 164 9.93 -1.41 -5.61
CA GLY A 164 9.30 -0.48 -4.66
C GLY A 164 7.78 -0.59 -4.68
N TYR A 165 7.17 -0.64 -5.88
CA TYR A 165 5.72 -0.80 -6.04
C TYR A 165 5.21 -2.09 -5.41
N TYR A 166 5.77 -3.24 -5.77
CA TYR A 166 5.27 -4.53 -5.28
C TYR A 166 5.50 -4.71 -3.79
N LEU A 167 6.64 -4.24 -3.26
CA LEU A 167 6.93 -4.31 -1.83
C LEU A 167 5.94 -3.48 -1.01
N GLU A 168 5.75 -2.20 -1.37
CA GLU A 168 4.83 -1.33 -0.64
C GLU A 168 3.38 -1.81 -0.81
N ARG A 169 2.99 -2.24 -2.01
CA ARG A 169 1.64 -2.75 -2.26
C ARG A 169 1.32 -3.97 -1.42
N GLY A 170 2.25 -4.92 -1.31
CA GLY A 170 2.10 -6.11 -0.46
C GLY A 170 1.93 -5.75 1.01
N ASP A 171 2.81 -4.90 1.54
CA ASP A 171 2.73 -4.40 2.93
C ASP A 171 1.39 -3.66 3.17
N SER A 172 0.99 -2.76 2.27
CA SER A 172 -0.27 -2.03 2.35
C SER A 172 -1.50 -2.94 2.29
N THR A 173 -1.50 -3.95 1.40
CA THR A 173 -2.60 -4.93 1.35
C THR A 173 -2.71 -5.67 2.68
N ALA A 174 -1.59 -6.14 3.24
CA ALA A 174 -1.59 -6.85 4.51
C ALA A 174 -2.13 -5.96 5.64
N ARG A 175 -1.68 -4.70 5.74
CA ARG A 175 -2.18 -3.73 6.74
C ARG A 175 -3.66 -3.41 6.57
N LEU A 176 -4.12 -3.21 5.34
CA LEU A 176 -5.54 -2.94 5.04
C LEU A 176 -6.43 -4.14 5.39
N MET A 177 -5.95 -5.36 5.19
CA MET A 177 -6.65 -6.56 5.67
C MET A 177 -6.66 -6.63 7.20
N ASP A 178 -5.54 -6.26 7.83
CA ASP A 178 -5.39 -6.29 9.29
C ASP A 178 -6.28 -5.27 10.03
N VAL A 179 -6.77 -4.24 9.32
CA VAL A 179 -7.86 -3.36 9.80
C VAL A 179 -9.06 -4.18 10.30
N LYS A 180 -9.32 -5.37 9.72
CA LYS A 180 -10.38 -6.27 10.18
C LYS A 180 -10.21 -6.68 11.64
N TYR A 181 -8.97 -6.93 12.08
CA TYR A 181 -8.67 -7.30 13.46
C TYR A 181 -8.98 -6.15 14.42
N TYR A 182 -8.52 -4.94 14.10
CA TYR A 182 -8.66 -3.76 14.98
C TYR A 182 -10.07 -3.16 15.00
N VAL A 183 -10.74 -3.07 13.85
CA VAL A 183 -12.05 -2.43 13.75
C VAL A 183 -13.19 -3.44 14.01
N LEU A 184 -13.03 -4.75 13.72
CA LEU A 184 -14.16 -5.63 13.36
C LEU A 184 -14.20 -7.03 14.00
N LEU A 185 -13.55 -7.27 15.12
CA LEU A 185 -13.78 -8.48 15.94
C LEU A 185 -14.55 -8.11 17.22
N PRO A 186 -15.89 -8.01 17.21
CA PRO A 186 -16.65 -7.67 18.41
C PRO A 186 -16.77 -8.88 19.36
N ARG A 187 -16.65 -10.11 18.83
CA ARG A 187 -16.67 -11.45 19.47
C ARG A 187 -16.70 -12.51 18.36
N VAL A 188 -16.32 -13.75 18.67
CA VAL A 188 -16.40 -14.92 17.74
C VAL A 188 -17.81 -15.09 17.15
N ASP A 189 -18.84 -14.70 17.92
CA ASP A 189 -20.26 -14.81 17.57
C ASP A 189 -20.71 -13.97 16.34
N PHE A 190 -19.90 -13.01 15.87
CA PHE A 190 -20.24 -12.15 14.72
C PHE A 190 -19.59 -12.56 13.40
N VAL A 191 -18.71 -13.59 13.41
CA VAL A 191 -18.06 -14.10 12.20
C VAL A 191 -19.12 -14.70 11.26
N GLY A 192 -19.15 -14.27 10.00
CA GLY A 192 -20.17 -14.69 9.02
C GLY A 192 -21.51 -13.94 9.12
N SER A 193 -21.62 -12.92 9.97
CA SER A 193 -22.83 -12.08 10.05
C SER A 193 -22.97 -11.13 8.85
N GLY A 194 -24.18 -10.56 8.65
CA GLY A 194 -24.39 -9.54 7.62
C GLY A 194 -23.51 -8.29 7.79
N LEU A 195 -23.16 -7.95 9.03
CA LEU A 195 -22.23 -6.87 9.36
C LEU A 195 -20.80 -7.21 8.93
N ASP A 196 -20.35 -8.44 9.16
CA ASP A 196 -19.05 -8.96 8.73
C ASP A 196 -18.90 -8.86 7.21
N ASN A 197 -19.91 -9.32 6.47
CA ASN A 197 -19.95 -9.27 5.00
C ASN A 197 -19.94 -7.83 4.46
N TYR A 198 -20.68 -6.91 5.08
CA TYR A 198 -20.69 -5.50 4.67
C TYR A 198 -19.29 -4.88 4.80
N GLN A 199 -18.60 -5.14 5.90
CA GLN A 199 -17.30 -4.56 6.17
C GLN A 199 -16.23 -5.08 5.22
N TRP A 200 -16.26 -6.39 4.95
CA TRP A 200 -15.45 -7.03 3.92
C TRP A 200 -15.69 -6.41 2.54
N ALA A 201 -16.95 -6.16 2.19
CA ALA A 201 -17.29 -5.49 0.95
C ALA A 201 -16.78 -4.03 0.91
N THR A 202 -16.75 -3.33 2.05
CA THR A 202 -16.19 -1.98 2.17
C THR A 202 -14.67 -1.98 1.98
N LEU A 203 -13.95 -2.93 2.56
CA LEU A 203 -12.51 -3.12 2.29
C LEU A 203 -12.25 -3.42 0.81
N LEU A 204 -13.00 -4.35 0.21
CA LEU A 204 -12.87 -4.67 -1.20
C LEU A 204 -13.17 -3.46 -2.11
N ARG A 205 -14.15 -2.62 -1.77
CA ARG A 205 -14.45 -1.39 -2.52
C ARG A 205 -13.31 -0.38 -2.41
N ALA A 206 -12.80 -0.16 -1.21
CA ALA A 206 -11.70 0.78 -0.99
C ALA A 206 -10.39 0.32 -1.65
N MET A 207 -10.19 -0.97 -1.88
CA MET A 207 -9.07 -1.51 -2.67
C MET A 207 -9.37 -1.58 -4.18
N SER A 208 -10.51 -1.06 -4.64
CA SER A 208 -11.00 -1.19 -6.02
C SER A 208 -11.09 -2.64 -6.52
N ALA A 209 -11.23 -3.59 -5.60
CA ALA A 209 -11.13 -5.03 -5.83
C ALA A 209 -12.50 -5.73 -5.83
N HIS A 210 -13.58 -5.04 -5.42
CA HIS A 210 -14.92 -5.60 -5.29
C HIS A 210 -15.44 -6.28 -6.56
N ARG A 211 -15.31 -5.66 -7.73
CA ARG A 211 -15.76 -6.27 -9.00
C ARG A 211 -14.90 -7.48 -9.38
N ALA A 212 -13.59 -7.37 -9.23
CA ALA A 212 -12.66 -8.45 -9.54
C ALA A 212 -12.90 -9.68 -8.64
N PHE A 213 -13.18 -9.46 -7.34
CA PHE A 213 -13.57 -10.51 -6.42
C PHE A 213 -14.81 -11.26 -6.89
N HIS A 214 -15.88 -10.54 -7.25
CA HIS A 214 -17.13 -11.15 -7.72
C HIS A 214 -16.95 -11.94 -9.01
N TRP A 215 -16.07 -11.50 -9.91
CA TRP A 215 -15.73 -12.28 -11.10
C TRP A 215 -14.96 -13.56 -10.79
N ALA A 216 -14.03 -13.52 -9.83
CA ALA A 216 -13.19 -14.67 -9.50
C ALA A 216 -13.93 -15.75 -8.68
N TYR A 217 -14.78 -15.36 -7.73
CA TYR A 217 -15.40 -16.30 -6.78
C TYR A 217 -16.90 -16.50 -6.95
N GLY A 218 -17.60 -15.50 -7.50
CA GLY A 218 -19.06 -15.47 -7.55
C GLY A 218 -19.75 -15.67 -6.18
N GLY A 219 -21.08 -15.66 -6.23
CA GLY A 219 -21.93 -16.00 -5.09
C GLY A 219 -21.71 -15.13 -3.86
N GLU A 220 -21.79 -15.76 -2.68
CA GLU A 220 -21.68 -15.07 -1.40
C GLU A 220 -20.23 -14.67 -1.06
N VAL A 221 -20.10 -13.51 -0.43
CA VAL A 221 -18.86 -12.96 0.11
C VAL A 221 -18.61 -13.63 1.47
N THR A 222 -17.51 -14.36 1.60
CA THR A 222 -17.09 -14.99 2.86
C THR A 222 -15.68 -14.56 3.23
N ALA A 223 -15.35 -14.59 4.53
CA ALA A 223 -14.02 -14.25 5.02
C ALA A 223 -12.92 -15.11 4.34
N GLY A 224 -13.16 -16.43 4.20
CA GLY A 224 -12.21 -17.32 3.55
C GLY A 224 -11.98 -17.02 2.08
N LYS A 225 -13.03 -16.70 1.30
CA LYS A 225 -12.86 -16.29 -0.09
C LYS A 225 -12.06 -14.99 -0.21
N ILE A 226 -12.25 -14.05 0.72
CA ILE A 226 -11.51 -12.78 0.68
C ILE A 226 -10.05 -12.97 1.09
N ALA A 227 -9.80 -13.76 2.13
CA ALA A 227 -8.46 -14.16 2.52
C ALA A 227 -7.73 -14.82 1.34
N ASP A 228 -8.36 -15.79 0.69
CA ASP A 228 -7.85 -16.40 -0.54
C ASP A 228 -7.57 -15.35 -1.63
N PHE A 229 -8.54 -14.48 -1.92
CA PHE A 229 -8.41 -13.49 -2.99
C PHE A 229 -7.28 -12.48 -2.78
N LEU A 230 -7.08 -12.03 -1.55
CA LEU A 230 -6.12 -10.98 -1.20
C LEU A 230 -4.77 -11.54 -0.73
N ILE A 231 -4.66 -12.84 -0.44
CA ILE A 231 -3.40 -13.47 -0.02
C ILE A 231 -2.88 -14.40 -1.11
N LEU A 232 -3.69 -15.36 -1.55
CA LEU A 232 -3.25 -16.54 -2.31
C LEU A 232 -3.67 -16.54 -3.79
N ASN A 233 -4.59 -15.67 -4.21
CA ASN A 233 -5.05 -15.67 -5.59
C ASN A 233 -4.10 -14.88 -6.52
N PRO A 234 -3.44 -15.53 -7.50
CA PRO A 234 -2.49 -14.87 -8.39
C PRO A 234 -3.14 -13.98 -9.47
N GLN A 235 -4.47 -14.03 -9.62
CA GLN A 235 -5.21 -13.14 -10.54
C GLN A 235 -5.45 -11.76 -9.93
N CYS A 236 -5.39 -11.64 -8.60
CA CYS A 236 -5.55 -10.38 -7.90
C CYS A 236 -4.24 -9.56 -7.96
N PRO A 237 -4.20 -8.38 -8.60
CA PRO A 237 -2.96 -7.61 -8.76
C PRO A 237 -2.32 -7.09 -7.47
N ARG A 238 -3.09 -7.13 -6.37
CA ARG A 238 -2.68 -6.65 -5.04
C ARG A 238 -2.53 -7.79 -4.03
N SER A 239 -2.79 -9.04 -4.42
CA SER A 239 -2.63 -10.14 -3.48
C SER A 239 -1.18 -10.31 -3.05
N LEU A 240 -0.97 -10.84 -1.84
CA LEU A 240 0.36 -11.03 -1.29
C LEU A 240 1.22 -11.91 -2.21
N ILE A 241 0.66 -13.01 -2.72
CA ILE A 241 1.35 -13.91 -3.66
C ILE A 241 1.74 -13.19 -4.96
N THR A 242 0.86 -12.35 -5.52
CA THR A 242 1.15 -11.61 -6.76
C THR A 242 2.23 -10.57 -6.53
N CYS A 243 2.21 -9.88 -5.39
CA CYS A 243 3.24 -8.91 -5.04
C CYS A 243 4.61 -9.58 -4.86
N VAL A 244 4.66 -10.70 -4.16
CA VAL A 244 5.89 -11.46 -3.95
C VAL A 244 6.42 -12.06 -5.25
N ALA A 245 5.55 -12.61 -6.10
CA ALA A 245 5.95 -13.09 -7.42
C ALA A 245 6.49 -11.96 -8.31
N GLY A 246 5.88 -10.77 -8.24
CA GLY A 246 6.37 -9.55 -8.90
C GLY A 246 7.77 -9.16 -8.41
N MET A 247 8.00 -9.17 -7.09
CA MET A 247 9.33 -8.91 -6.52
C MET A 247 10.37 -9.92 -7.00
N ASN A 248 10.05 -11.23 -6.97
CA ASN A 248 10.93 -12.27 -7.48
C ASN A 248 11.28 -12.07 -8.96
N ASN A 249 10.30 -11.69 -9.79
CA ASN A 249 10.55 -11.43 -11.21
C ASN A 249 11.57 -10.31 -11.41
N HIS A 250 11.40 -9.17 -10.72
CA HIS A 250 12.28 -8.01 -10.87
C HIS A 250 13.66 -8.25 -10.25
N LEU A 251 13.73 -8.93 -9.10
CA LEU A 251 15.01 -9.37 -8.51
C LEU A 251 15.75 -10.33 -9.43
N GLY A 252 15.06 -11.28 -10.06
CA GLY A 252 15.66 -12.19 -11.03
C GLY A 252 16.20 -11.47 -12.28
N ARG A 253 15.51 -10.42 -12.75
CA ARG A 253 16.00 -9.57 -13.85
C ARG A 253 17.25 -8.78 -13.45
N LEU A 254 17.30 -8.23 -12.24
CA LEU A 254 18.48 -7.56 -11.71
C LEU A 254 19.66 -8.54 -11.56
N ALA A 255 19.41 -9.74 -11.04
CA ALA A 255 20.43 -10.77 -10.89
C ALA A 255 21.07 -11.13 -12.24
N LYS A 256 20.25 -11.29 -13.29
CA LYS A 256 20.71 -11.54 -14.66
C LYS A 256 21.48 -10.34 -15.23
N ALA A 257 20.97 -9.13 -15.07
CA ALA A 257 21.60 -7.91 -15.60
C ALA A 257 22.97 -7.64 -14.98
N TYR A 258 23.11 -7.86 -13.67
CA TYR A 258 24.36 -7.68 -12.93
C TYR A 258 25.21 -8.95 -12.84
N ARG A 259 24.74 -10.08 -13.41
CA ARG A 259 25.39 -11.39 -13.40
C ARG A 259 25.76 -11.85 -11.98
N ARG A 260 24.93 -11.54 -11.00
CA ARG A 260 25.14 -11.82 -9.58
C ARG A 260 23.82 -12.04 -8.87
N THR A 261 23.70 -13.17 -8.19
CA THR A 261 22.64 -13.43 -7.22
C THR A 261 23.04 -12.86 -5.86
N THR A 262 22.06 -12.38 -5.10
CA THR A 262 22.24 -11.82 -3.76
C THR A 262 21.25 -12.47 -2.80
N GLU A 263 21.43 -12.24 -1.50
CA GLU A 263 20.52 -12.75 -0.47
C GLU A 263 19.07 -12.27 -0.67
N ALA A 264 18.87 -11.12 -1.32
CA ALA A 264 17.52 -10.63 -1.64
C ALA A 264 16.72 -11.61 -2.51
N GLN A 265 17.36 -12.30 -3.47
CA GLN A 265 16.69 -13.33 -4.28
C GLN A 265 16.28 -14.52 -3.42
N ASP A 266 17.18 -14.99 -2.56
CA ASP A 266 16.93 -16.18 -1.73
C ASP A 266 15.78 -15.91 -0.75
N ARG A 267 15.76 -14.73 -0.11
CA ARG A 267 14.67 -14.34 0.79
C ARG A 267 13.33 -14.15 0.06
N ALA A 268 13.34 -13.52 -1.12
CA ALA A 268 12.13 -13.37 -1.91
C ALA A 268 11.57 -14.72 -2.37
N ALA A 269 12.45 -15.66 -2.75
CA ALA A 269 12.05 -17.01 -3.15
C ALA A 269 11.47 -17.80 -1.98
N ALA A 270 12.09 -17.69 -0.79
CA ALA A 270 11.57 -18.31 0.43
C ALA A 270 10.18 -17.78 0.81
N LEU A 271 9.97 -16.46 0.73
CA LEU A 271 8.67 -15.83 0.96
C LEU A 271 7.61 -16.30 -0.05
N GLN A 272 8.00 -16.46 -1.32
CA GLN A 272 7.09 -16.98 -2.35
C GLN A 272 6.70 -18.43 -2.06
N ALA A 273 7.69 -19.29 -1.77
CA ALA A 273 7.46 -20.70 -1.48
C ALA A 273 6.56 -20.89 -0.24
N ALA A 274 6.73 -20.05 0.79
CA ALA A 274 5.87 -20.07 1.98
C ALA A 274 4.40 -19.79 1.61
N LEU A 275 4.14 -18.76 0.79
CA LEU A 275 2.79 -18.43 0.31
C LEU A 275 2.21 -19.50 -0.63
N GLU A 276 3.02 -20.12 -1.47
CA GLU A 276 2.55 -21.19 -2.38
C GLU A 276 2.20 -22.49 -1.62
N SER A 277 2.74 -22.67 -0.42
CA SER A 277 2.56 -23.88 0.39
C SER A 277 1.40 -23.81 1.39
N VAL A 278 0.88 -22.61 1.66
CA VAL A 278 -0.14 -22.38 2.71
C VAL A 278 -1.56 -22.41 2.13
N THR A 279 -2.51 -22.93 2.90
CA THR A 279 -3.94 -22.88 2.58
C THR A 279 -4.66 -21.83 3.42
N VAL A 280 -5.86 -21.41 2.99
CA VAL A 280 -6.72 -20.50 3.75
C VAL A 280 -7.02 -21.03 5.15
N ASP A 281 -7.29 -22.34 5.28
CA ASP A 281 -7.59 -22.97 6.57
C ASP A 281 -6.39 -22.85 7.52
N GLN A 282 -5.17 -23.12 7.03
CA GLN A 282 -3.94 -22.96 7.82
C GLN A 282 -3.70 -21.50 8.24
N ILE A 283 -4.04 -20.53 7.40
CA ILE A 283 -3.97 -19.10 7.76
C ILE A 283 -4.92 -18.78 8.92
N PHE A 284 -6.13 -19.33 8.91
CA PHE A 284 -7.08 -19.11 10.01
C PHE A 284 -6.69 -19.88 11.28
N ASP A 285 -6.12 -21.09 11.15
CA ASP A 285 -5.60 -21.87 12.28
C ASP A 285 -4.41 -21.16 12.96
N GLU A 286 -3.54 -20.49 12.19
CA GLU A 286 -2.47 -19.61 12.72
C GLU A 286 -3.04 -18.35 13.37
N GLY A 287 -4.18 -17.86 12.85
CA GLY A 287 -4.74 -16.56 13.14
C GLY A 287 -4.39 -15.55 12.02
N LEU A 288 -5.43 -14.91 11.46
CA LEU A 288 -5.25 -14.00 10.32
C LEU A 288 -4.35 -12.81 10.69
N HIS A 289 -4.50 -12.24 11.89
CA HIS A 289 -3.68 -11.11 12.33
C HIS A 289 -2.22 -11.49 12.50
N GLU A 290 -1.96 -12.65 13.09
CA GLU A 290 -0.66 -13.23 13.34
C GLU A 290 0.06 -13.51 12.02
N PHE A 291 -0.64 -14.12 11.07
CA PHE A 291 -0.16 -14.36 9.71
C PHE A 291 0.22 -13.06 9.00
N LEU A 292 -0.68 -12.06 8.98
CA LEU A 292 -0.46 -10.77 8.32
C LEU A 292 0.69 -10.00 8.98
N SER A 293 0.77 -10.03 10.31
CA SER A 293 1.85 -9.41 11.09
C SER A 293 3.20 -10.06 10.79
N ARG A 294 3.26 -11.38 10.63
CA ARG A 294 4.48 -12.09 10.19
C ARG A 294 4.87 -11.65 8.78
N PHE A 295 3.92 -11.66 7.85
CA PHE A 295 4.19 -11.24 6.47
C PHE A 295 4.72 -9.80 6.40
N ILE A 296 4.13 -8.87 7.16
CA ILE A 296 4.59 -7.47 7.24
C ILE A 296 6.06 -7.39 7.70
N ARG A 297 6.45 -8.17 8.72
CA ARG A 297 7.84 -8.24 9.19
C ARG A 297 8.76 -8.81 8.12
N GLU A 298 8.39 -9.91 7.48
CA GLU A 298 9.18 -10.56 6.42
C GLU A 298 9.35 -9.65 5.19
N ALA A 299 8.30 -8.92 4.79
CA ALA A 299 8.37 -7.92 3.74
C ALA A 299 9.30 -6.75 4.13
N ALA A 300 9.21 -6.23 5.36
CA ALA A 300 10.11 -5.19 5.84
C ALA A 300 11.58 -5.65 5.84
N ASP A 301 11.83 -6.90 6.24
CA ASP A 301 13.15 -7.52 6.25
C ASP A 301 13.71 -7.72 4.83
N LEU A 302 12.87 -8.15 3.89
CA LEU A 302 13.22 -8.20 2.47
C LEU A 302 13.56 -6.80 1.94
N GLY A 303 12.78 -5.78 2.31
CA GLY A 303 13.07 -4.38 1.98
C GLY A 303 14.45 -3.91 2.47
N ARG A 304 14.84 -4.27 3.70
CA ARG A 304 16.18 -3.97 4.23
C ARG A 304 17.27 -4.72 3.47
N THR A 305 17.05 -6.00 3.18
CA THR A 305 18.00 -6.83 2.41
C THR A 305 18.21 -6.27 0.99
N ILE A 306 17.15 -5.83 0.32
CA ILE A 306 17.23 -5.15 -0.99
C ILE A 306 18.06 -3.87 -0.87
N HIS A 307 17.85 -3.09 0.20
CA HIS A 307 18.59 -1.87 0.43
C HIS A 307 20.10 -2.14 0.59
N GLU A 308 20.46 -3.11 1.43
CA GLU A 308 21.85 -3.51 1.64
C GLU A 308 22.49 -4.03 0.34
N CYS A 309 21.81 -4.91 -0.39
CA CYS A 309 22.34 -5.56 -1.60
C CYS A 309 22.47 -4.64 -2.82
N TYR A 310 21.59 -3.63 -2.97
CA TYR A 310 21.49 -2.85 -4.20
C TYR A 310 21.47 -1.33 -4.05
N LEU A 311 21.05 -0.82 -2.89
CA LEU A 311 20.73 0.61 -2.71
C LEU A 311 21.74 1.34 -1.82
N SER A 312 22.49 0.61 -1.01
CA SER A 312 23.65 1.11 -0.29
C SER A 312 24.86 1.25 -1.22
N GLY A 313 25.69 2.29 -1.03
CA GLY A 313 26.87 2.53 -1.85
C GLY A 313 28.06 1.61 -1.58
N ASP A 314 27.91 0.62 -0.71
CA ASP A 314 29.03 -0.19 -0.21
C ASP A 314 29.32 -1.45 -1.03
N VAL A 315 28.59 -1.68 -2.14
CA VAL A 315 28.90 -2.77 -3.05
C VAL A 315 30.09 -2.38 -3.94
N ARG A 316 31.29 -2.62 -3.42
CA ARG A 316 32.53 -2.79 -4.21
C ARG A 316 32.58 -4.17 -4.83
#